data_AF-A0A370HPB3-F1
#
_entry.id   AF-A0A370HPB3-F1
#
_cell.length_a   1.000
_cell.length_b   1.000
_cell.length_c   1.000
_cell.angle_alpha   90.00
_cell.angle_beta   90.00
_cell.angle_gamma   90.00
#
_symmetry.space_group_name_H-M   'P 1'
#
loop_
_entity.id
_entity.type
_entity.pdbx_description
1 polymer ?
#
loop_
_entity_poly.entity_id
_entity_poly.type
_entity_poly.pdbx_seq_one_letter_code
_entity_poly.pdbx_strand_id
1 'polypeptide(L)'
;MIPTRWPAATAAGLAVAAILLGGCTDVQRALNKGGDTPCSEYVKQDQDTKRMTVTKFVKQQTNDDHEPPGTTVDLTLAAVDFLCGTQRNADTPIKNADVAGIFFNK
;
A
#
# COMPACT_ATOMS: atom_id res chain seq x y z
N MET A 1 -55.08 17.47 -24.12
CA MET A 1 -55.43 16.96 -22.77
C MET A 1 -55.44 15.45 -22.81
N ILE A 2 -54.55 14.80 -22.07
CA ILE A 2 -54.65 13.50 -21.36
C ILE A 2 -53.27 13.31 -20.67
N PRO A 3 -53.22 13.26 -19.33
CA PRO A 3 -52.00 13.03 -18.58
C PRO A 3 -51.81 11.52 -18.32
N THR A 4 -50.64 10.98 -18.63
CA THR A 4 -50.23 9.65 -18.15
C THR A 4 -49.01 9.78 -17.27
N ARG A 5 -49.31 9.81 -15.97
CA ARG A 5 -48.38 9.60 -14.87
C ARG A 5 -48.05 8.11 -14.87
N TRP A 6 -46.77 7.72 -15.00
CA TRP A 6 -46.24 6.57 -14.27
C TRP A 6 -44.78 6.76 -13.89
N PRO A 7 -44.39 6.30 -12.68
CA PRO A 7 -43.11 6.57 -12.05
C PRO A 7 -42.09 5.43 -12.28
N ALA A 8 -40.86 5.69 -11.83
CA ALA A 8 -39.77 4.74 -11.63
C ALA A 8 -38.94 4.35 -12.87
N ALA A 9 -37.81 5.02 -13.01
CA ALA A 9 -36.54 4.34 -13.27
C ALA A 9 -35.43 5.20 -12.64
N THR A 10 -35.11 4.91 -11.38
CA THR A 10 -33.84 5.27 -10.75
C THR A 10 -32.71 4.68 -11.58
N ALA A 11 -32.14 5.47 -12.48
CA ALA A 11 -30.89 5.13 -13.15
C ALA A 11 -29.75 5.35 -12.16
N ALA A 12 -29.48 4.30 -11.38
CA ALA A 12 -28.21 4.12 -10.71
C ALA A 12 -27.10 4.11 -11.78
N GLY A 13 -26.12 5.00 -11.61
CA GLY A 13 -25.01 5.14 -12.54
C GLY A 13 -24.04 6.20 -12.08
N LEU A 14 -23.56 6.11 -10.83
CA LEU A 14 -22.34 6.81 -10.44
C LEU A 14 -21.17 6.12 -11.16
N ALA A 15 -20.92 6.53 -12.41
CA ALA A 15 -19.70 6.19 -13.11
C ALA A 15 -18.56 6.96 -12.44
N VAL A 16 -17.94 6.35 -11.44
CA VAL A 16 -16.65 6.82 -10.91
C VAL A 16 -15.61 6.47 -11.95
N ALA A 17 -15.26 7.45 -12.79
CA ALA A 17 -14.15 7.34 -13.71
C ALA A 17 -12.86 7.14 -12.89
N ALA A 18 -12.29 5.92 -12.93
CA ALA A 18 -11.00 5.64 -12.34
C ALA A 18 -9.92 6.33 -13.19
N ILE A 19 -9.31 7.38 -12.63
CA ILE A 19 -8.16 8.06 -13.21
C ILE A 19 -6.96 7.10 -13.12
N LEU A 20 -6.75 6.31 -14.17
CA LEU A 20 -5.64 5.35 -14.29
C LEU A 20 -4.39 5.97 -14.94
N LEU A 21 -4.05 7.21 -14.57
CA LEU A 21 -2.84 7.87 -15.07
C LEU A 21 -1.96 8.31 -13.90
N GLY A 22 -1.22 7.34 -13.34
CA GLY A 22 0.12 7.59 -12.76
C GLY A 22 0.22 8.06 -11.31
N GLY A 23 -0.80 7.92 -10.48
CA GLY A 23 -0.68 8.20 -9.04
C GLY A 23 -1.48 7.19 -8.22
N CYS A 24 -0.86 6.60 -7.20
CA CYS A 24 -1.59 5.88 -6.16
C CYS A 24 -2.70 6.79 -5.63
N THR A 25 -3.94 6.29 -5.63
CA THR A 25 -5.10 7.08 -5.16
C THR A 25 -4.92 7.47 -3.69
N ASP A 26 -5.53 8.57 -3.25
CA ASP A 26 -5.53 8.95 -1.82
C ASP A 26 -6.08 7.84 -0.92
N VAL A 27 -7.04 7.06 -1.45
CA VAL A 27 -7.59 5.87 -0.78
C VAL A 27 -6.50 4.81 -0.59
N GLN A 28 -5.73 4.50 -1.63
CA GLN A 28 -4.64 3.53 -1.55
C GLN A 28 -3.52 4.01 -0.61
N ARG A 29 -3.24 5.32 -0.58
CA ARG A 29 -2.28 5.93 0.36
C ARG A 29 -2.78 5.87 1.81
N ALA A 30 -4.08 6.10 2.03
CA ALA A 30 -4.70 6.06 3.35
C ALA A 30 -4.83 4.64 3.91
N LEU A 31 -5.23 3.67 3.07
CA LEU A 31 -5.44 2.27 3.46
C LEU A 31 -4.14 1.46 3.54
N ASN A 32 -3.04 1.97 3.00
CA ASN A 32 -1.74 1.31 3.10
C ASN A 32 -1.35 1.09 4.57
N LYS A 33 -0.95 -0.12 4.95
CA LYS A 33 -0.64 -0.46 6.35
C LYS A 33 0.84 -0.22 6.74
N GLY A 34 1.70 0.12 5.79
CA GLY A 34 3.13 0.32 6.04
C GLY A 34 3.79 -0.93 6.61
N GLY A 35 4.45 -0.80 7.76
CA GLY A 35 5.09 -1.90 8.45
C GLY A 35 4.13 -2.98 8.98
N ASP A 36 2.84 -2.68 9.09
CA ASP A 36 1.79 -3.63 9.48
C ASP A 36 1.31 -4.52 8.32
N THR A 37 1.75 -4.27 7.08
CA THR A 37 1.43 -5.15 5.95
C THR A 37 2.09 -6.53 6.17
N PRO A 38 1.33 -7.65 6.12
CA PRO A 38 1.90 -8.99 6.15
C PRO A 38 2.72 -9.28 4.90
N CYS A 39 3.79 -10.08 4.99
CA CYS A 39 4.56 -10.48 3.81
C CYS A 39 3.71 -11.15 2.73
N SER A 40 2.68 -11.94 3.10
CA SER A 40 1.73 -12.57 2.18
C SER A 40 0.90 -11.57 1.36
N GLU A 41 0.63 -10.39 1.92
CA GLU A 41 -0.07 -9.28 1.26
C GLU A 41 0.92 -8.49 0.42
N TYR A 42 2.10 -8.19 0.97
CA TYR A 42 3.15 -7.41 0.33
C TYR A 42 3.63 -8.01 -1.00
N VAL A 43 3.88 -9.31 -1.05
CA VAL A 43 4.41 -9.97 -2.27
C VAL A 43 3.43 -9.95 -3.45
N LYS A 44 2.14 -9.70 -3.19
CA LYS A 44 1.08 -9.60 -4.22
C LYS A 44 0.88 -8.17 -4.73
N GLN A 45 1.50 -7.18 -4.09
CA GLN A 45 1.42 -5.78 -4.51
C GLN A 45 2.23 -5.55 -5.78
N ASP A 46 1.74 -4.64 -6.63
CA ASP A 46 2.53 -4.07 -7.72
C ASP A 46 3.66 -3.18 -7.17
N GLN A 47 4.61 -2.82 -8.03
CA GLN A 47 5.82 -2.10 -7.63
C GLN A 47 5.54 -0.72 -7.02
N ASP A 48 4.54 0.02 -7.53
CA ASP A 48 4.20 1.33 -7.00
C ASP A 48 3.58 1.20 -5.61
N THR A 49 2.68 0.23 -5.43
CA THR A 49 2.09 -0.08 -4.12
C THR A 49 3.15 -0.52 -3.11
N LYS A 50 4.11 -1.35 -3.51
CA LYS A 50 5.22 -1.76 -2.63
C LYS A 50 6.05 -0.56 -2.19
N ARG A 51 6.37 0.35 -3.11
CA ARG A 51 7.11 1.58 -2.79
C ARG A 51 6.35 2.45 -1.79
N MET A 52 5.03 2.56 -1.93
CA MET A 52 4.19 3.27 -0.96
C MET A 52 4.16 2.61 0.42
N THR A 53 4.07 1.28 0.46
CA THR A 53 4.16 0.50 1.71
C THR A 53 5.48 0.74 2.43
N VAL A 54 6.57 0.70 1.68
CA VAL A 54 7.91 0.91 2.22
C VAL A 54 8.12 2.35 2.68
N THR A 55 7.69 3.34 1.90
CA THR A 55 7.74 4.75 2.32
C THR A 55 7.00 4.95 3.65
N LYS A 56 5.79 4.39 3.79
CA LYS A 56 5.03 4.47 5.04
C LYS A 56 5.71 3.74 6.19
N PHE A 57 6.29 2.56 5.92
CA PHE A 57 7.08 1.83 6.91
C PHE A 57 8.28 2.65 7.40
N VAL A 58 9.05 3.27 6.52
CA VAL A 58 10.19 4.12 6.89
C VAL A 58 9.75 5.26 7.79
N LYS A 59 8.67 5.97 7.44
CA LYS A 59 8.09 7.06 8.26
C LYS A 59 7.67 6.59 9.66
N GLN A 60 7.05 5.41 9.75
CA GLN A 60 6.66 4.81 11.02
C GLN A 60 7.89 4.47 11.88
N GLN A 61 8.94 3.93 11.28
CA GLN A 61 10.18 3.58 11.96
C GLN A 61 10.95 4.80 12.48
N THR A 62 10.98 5.88 11.69
CA THR A 62 11.67 7.12 12.06
C THR A 62 10.82 8.05 12.91
N ASN A 63 9.52 7.77 13.05
CA ASN A 63 8.54 8.67 13.65
C ASN A 63 8.56 10.06 12.99
N ASP A 64 8.72 10.08 11.67
CA ASP A 64 8.84 11.30 10.87
C ASP A 64 7.87 11.24 9.68
N ASP A 65 7.01 12.25 9.55
CA ASP A 65 6.03 12.35 8.48
C ASP A 65 6.61 12.95 7.18
N HIS A 66 7.82 13.53 7.23
CA HIS A 66 8.52 14.04 6.05
C HIS A 66 8.80 12.92 5.05
N GLU A 67 8.87 13.28 3.76
CA GLU A 67 9.15 12.31 2.72
C GLU A 67 10.62 11.83 2.84
N PRO A 68 10.87 10.53 3.07
CA PRO A 68 12.22 10.02 3.20
C PRO A 68 12.99 10.14 1.88
N PRO A 69 14.33 10.18 1.92
CA PRO A 69 15.14 10.13 0.71
C PRO A 69 14.79 8.91 -0.14
N GLY A 70 14.71 9.11 -1.47
CA GLY A 70 14.37 8.03 -2.41
C GLY A 70 15.31 6.82 -2.29
N THR A 71 16.60 7.06 -2.06
CA THR A 71 17.59 6.01 -1.83
C THR A 71 17.29 5.16 -0.59
N THR A 72 16.82 5.76 0.50
CA THR A 72 16.39 5.04 1.71
C THR A 72 15.19 4.15 1.41
N VAL A 73 14.21 4.67 0.65
CA VAL A 73 13.04 3.90 0.22
C VAL A 73 13.46 2.72 -0.65
N ASP A 74 14.31 2.93 -1.65
CA ASP A 74 14.69 1.90 -2.61
C ASP A 74 15.54 0.78 -1.96
N LEU A 75 16.45 1.15 -1.05
CA LEU A 75 17.21 0.17 -0.25
C LEU A 75 16.30 -0.65 0.66
N THR A 76 15.34 0.02 1.31
CA THR A 76 14.38 -0.66 2.19
C THR A 76 13.45 -1.55 1.37
N LEU A 77 13.06 -1.13 0.17
CA LEU A 77 12.26 -1.92 -0.77
C LEU A 77 12.96 -3.23 -1.12
N ALA A 78 14.22 -3.17 -1.52
CA ALA A 78 15.00 -4.36 -1.82
C ALA A 78 15.15 -5.29 -0.59
N ALA A 79 15.37 -4.72 0.60
CA ALA A 79 15.47 -5.49 1.83
C ALA A 79 14.14 -6.21 2.18
N VAL A 80 13.01 -5.51 2.06
CA VAL A 80 11.68 -6.08 2.32
C VAL A 80 11.32 -7.12 1.26
N ASP A 81 11.63 -6.90 -0.01
CA ASP A 81 11.45 -7.90 -1.07
C ASP A 81 12.23 -9.18 -0.80
N PHE A 82 13.50 -9.05 -0.37
CA PHE A 82 14.31 -10.20 0.00
C PHE A 82 13.73 -10.93 1.23
N LEU A 83 13.39 -10.20 2.28
CA LEU A 83 12.84 -10.77 3.52
C LEU A 83 11.50 -11.47 3.27
N CYS A 84 10.56 -10.82 2.60
CA CYS A 84 9.24 -11.39 2.32
C CYS A 84 9.27 -12.46 1.23
N GLY A 85 10.25 -12.44 0.32
CA GLY A 85 10.47 -13.50 -0.66
C GLY A 85 11.09 -14.77 -0.07
N THR A 86 11.78 -14.69 1.07
CA THR A 86 12.48 -15.81 1.71
C THR A 86 11.85 -16.28 3.02
N GLN A 87 11.03 -15.45 3.68
CA GLN A 87 10.35 -15.83 4.92
C GLN A 87 9.37 -17.00 4.70
N ARG A 88 9.48 -18.02 5.57
CA ARG A 88 8.57 -19.17 5.57
C ARG A 88 7.21 -18.88 6.22
N ASN A 89 7.13 -17.87 7.09
CA ASN A 89 5.88 -17.44 7.69
C ASN A 89 5.35 -16.20 6.96
N ALA A 90 4.29 -16.40 6.19
CA ALA A 90 3.73 -15.37 5.32
C ALA A 90 2.88 -14.34 6.09
N ASP A 91 2.52 -14.63 7.35
CA ASP A 91 1.67 -13.76 8.17
C ASP A 91 2.48 -12.74 8.99
N THR A 92 3.81 -12.85 8.99
CA THR A 92 4.70 -11.91 9.68
C THR A 92 4.55 -10.50 9.08
N PRO A 93 4.18 -9.48 9.87
CA PRO A 93 4.17 -8.08 9.40
C PRO A 93 5.58 -7.62 9.02
N ILE A 94 5.73 -6.75 8.01
CA ILE A 94 7.03 -6.25 7.55
C ILE A 94 7.90 -5.70 8.69
N LYS A 95 7.33 -4.95 9.64
CA LYS A 95 8.08 -4.41 10.79
C LYS A 95 8.65 -5.47 11.74
N ASN A 96 8.09 -6.67 11.68
CA ASN A 96 8.46 -7.84 12.49
C ASN A 96 9.06 -8.97 11.64
N ALA A 97 9.13 -8.81 10.32
CA ALA A 97 9.99 -9.65 9.49
C ALA A 97 11.42 -9.50 10.03
N ASP A 98 12.32 -10.41 9.71
CA ASP A 98 13.70 -10.42 10.21
C ASP A 98 14.57 -9.23 9.68
N VAL A 99 14.00 -8.03 9.68
CA VAL A 99 14.61 -6.72 9.78
C VAL A 99 15.48 -6.65 11.06
N ALA A 100 15.14 -7.41 12.10
CA ALA A 100 15.95 -7.56 13.31
C ALA A 100 17.40 -8.00 12.99
N GLY A 101 17.60 -9.06 12.20
CA GLY A 101 18.95 -9.55 11.85
C GLY A 101 19.75 -8.64 10.91
N ILE A 102 19.10 -7.89 10.02
CA ILE A 102 19.77 -7.04 9.02
C ILE A 102 20.00 -5.60 9.53
N PHE A 103 19.10 -5.06 10.36
CA PHE A 103 19.17 -3.68 10.87
C PHE A 103 19.64 -3.57 12.32
N PHE A 104 19.60 -4.64 13.12
CA PHE A 104 20.01 -4.62 14.53
C PHE A 104 21.29 -5.44 14.80
N ASN A 105 21.93 -6.01 13.77
CA ASN A 105 23.30 -6.51 13.92
C ASN A 105 24.29 -5.36 13.69
N LYS A 106 24.49 -4.56 14.74
CA LYS A 106 25.69 -3.74 14.94
C LYS A 106 26.20 -3.92 16.36
#